data_AF-K9V372-F1
#
_entry.id   AF-K9V372-F1
#
_cell.length_a   1.000
_cell.length_b   1.000
_cell.length_c   1.000
_cell.angle_alpha   90.00
_cell.angle_beta   90.00
_cell.angle_gamma   90.00
#
_symmetry.space_group_name_H-M   'P 1'
#
loop_
_entity.id
_entity.type
_entity.pdbx_description
1 polymer ?
#
loop_
_entity_poly.entity_id
_entity_poly.type
_entity_poly.pdbx_seq_one_letter_code
_entity_poly.pdbx_strand_id
1 'polypeptide(L)'
;MLKQTLQRQIKQLNSQEIQERLLAINQLEQITKTHPSHHWYIMEALSNFLRQSAPIDNLDIICIDIQTALHVICNRNVQHDPKNQILDLSFTNIPNVNLDNTNLQQINFYQSNLTNASLKNANLHQAILAAANLKGANLERANLSSANLGAANLTNANLRAANLHRANLYLANLEGAIVQEANLWEANLREANFKGVRQPLNS
;
A
#
# COMPACT_ATOMS: atom_id res chain seq x y z
N MET A 1 6.31 8.68 31.75
CA MET A 1 5.15 9.40 31.20
C MET A 1 4.85 9.00 29.75
N LEU A 2 5.74 9.22 28.78
CA LEU A 2 5.49 8.90 27.36
C LEU A 2 5.10 7.44 27.08
N LYS A 3 5.79 6.45 27.66
CA LYS A 3 5.47 5.02 27.50
C LYS A 3 4.03 4.67 27.91
N GLN A 4 3.53 5.26 28.99
CA GLN A 4 2.16 5.07 29.46
C GLN A 4 1.16 5.72 28.50
N THR A 5 1.46 6.93 28.02
CA THR A 5 0.65 7.62 27.01
C THR A 5 0.52 6.76 25.74
N LEU A 6 1.64 6.22 25.25
CA LEU A 6 1.68 5.38 24.06
C LEU A 6 0.85 4.10 24.22
N GLN A 7 1.03 3.39 25.33
CA GLN A 7 0.23 2.20 25.65
C GLN A 7 -1.28 2.52 25.73
N ARG A 8 -1.64 3.69 26.27
CA ARG A 8 -3.03 4.14 26.31
C ARG A 8 -3.60 4.35 24.91
N GLN A 9 -2.88 5.03 24.02
CA GLN A 9 -3.36 5.28 22.65
C GLN A 9 -3.52 3.98 21.86
N ILE A 10 -2.56 3.07 21.97
CA ILE A 10 -2.62 1.78 21.28
C ILE A 10 -3.82 0.97 21.76
N LYS A 11 -4.13 1.00 23.07
CA LYS A 11 -5.35 0.38 23.59
C LYS A 11 -6.62 1.02 23.02
N GLN A 12 -6.63 2.34 22.85
CA GLN A 12 -7.76 3.10 22.31
C GLN A 12 -8.03 2.81 20.81
N LEU A 13 -7.05 2.30 20.05
CA LEU A 13 -7.29 1.81 18.68
C LEU A 13 -8.34 0.70 18.62
N ASN A 14 -8.55 -0.05 19.71
CA ASN A 14 -9.55 -1.12 19.80
C ASN A 14 -10.89 -0.64 20.37
N SER A 15 -11.10 0.67 20.52
CA SER A 15 -12.38 1.21 20.97
C SER A 15 -13.50 0.89 19.98
N GLN A 16 -14.72 0.69 20.47
CA GLN A 16 -15.91 0.59 19.62
C GLN A 16 -16.29 1.95 19.01
N GLU A 17 -15.88 3.05 19.64
CA GLU A 17 -16.20 4.41 19.19
C GLU A 17 -15.18 4.93 18.18
N ILE A 18 -15.64 5.30 16.98
CA ILE A 18 -14.79 5.87 15.91
C ILE A 18 -14.04 7.13 16.40
N GLN A 19 -14.70 7.99 17.18
CA GLN A 19 -14.10 9.24 17.67
C GLN A 19 -12.89 8.99 18.57
N GLU A 20 -12.95 7.98 19.44
CA GLU A 20 -11.82 7.60 20.29
C GLU A 20 -10.66 7.05 19.46
N ARG A 21 -10.96 6.23 18.44
CA ARG A 21 -9.93 5.70 17.52
C ARG A 21 -9.25 6.82 16.74
N LEU A 22 -10.01 7.78 16.21
CA LEU A 22 -9.47 8.95 15.51
C LEU A 22 -8.58 9.80 16.42
N LEU A 23 -9.02 10.06 17.66
CA LEU A 23 -8.20 10.79 18.64
C LEU A 23 -6.89 10.05 18.90
N ALA A 24 -6.94 8.73 19.05
CA ALA A 24 -5.76 7.91 19.27
C ALA A 24 -4.79 7.94 18.08
N ILE A 25 -5.29 7.80 16.85
CA ILE A 25 -4.48 7.86 15.62
C ILE A 25 -3.80 9.23 15.51
N ASN A 26 -4.53 10.32 15.73
CA ASN A 26 -3.97 11.67 15.68
C ASN A 26 -2.89 11.89 16.74
N GLN A 27 -3.09 11.39 17.97
CA GLN A 27 -2.10 11.48 19.03
C GLN A 27 -0.85 10.64 18.72
N LEU A 28 -1.03 9.45 18.16
CA LEU A 28 0.08 8.62 17.68
C LEU A 28 0.88 9.33 16.59
N GLU A 29 0.22 9.97 15.62
CA GLU A 29 0.88 10.77 14.58
C GLU A 29 1.70 11.93 15.17
N GLN A 30 1.22 12.62 16.20
CA GLN A 30 2.02 13.66 16.86
C GLN A 30 3.25 13.09 17.58
N ILE A 31 3.14 11.88 18.14
CA ILE A 31 4.27 11.19 18.77
C ILE A 31 5.32 10.81 17.72
N THR A 32 4.92 10.35 16.52
CA THR A 32 5.90 9.99 15.47
C THR A 32 6.73 11.20 15.01
N LYS A 33 6.16 12.41 15.06
CA LYS A 33 6.85 13.67 14.71
C LYS A 33 7.82 14.15 15.79
N THR A 34 7.52 13.88 17.05
CA THR A 34 8.29 14.40 18.20
C THR A 34 9.28 13.39 18.79
N HIS A 35 9.04 12.09 18.57
CA HIS A 35 9.82 11.01 19.18
C HIS A 35 10.17 9.92 18.13
N PRO A 36 11.20 10.14 17.28
CA PRO A 36 11.61 9.21 16.22
C PRO A 36 11.88 7.77 16.69
N SER A 37 12.32 7.59 17.94
CA SER A 37 12.57 6.26 18.54
C SER A 37 11.33 5.39 18.67
N HIS A 38 10.12 5.97 18.62
CA HIS A 38 8.84 5.25 18.67
C HIS A 38 8.17 5.14 17.30
N HIS A 39 8.77 5.71 16.25
CA HIS A 39 8.18 5.80 14.92
C HIS A 39 7.73 4.44 14.40
N TRP A 40 8.66 3.48 14.35
CA TRP A 40 8.38 2.13 13.86
C TRP A 40 7.29 1.41 14.66
N TYR A 41 7.38 1.45 15.99
CA TYR A 41 6.42 0.79 16.86
C TYR A 41 4.99 1.33 16.66
N ILE A 42 4.86 2.63 16.37
CA ILE A 42 3.57 3.24 16.05
C ILE A 42 3.07 2.76 14.67
N MET A 43 3.95 2.69 13.66
CA MET A 43 3.58 2.16 12.34
C MET A 43 3.09 0.71 12.43
N GLU A 44 3.77 -0.11 13.22
CA GLU A 44 3.39 -1.49 13.49
C GLU A 44 2.01 -1.57 14.19
N ALA A 45 1.79 -0.74 15.22
CA ALA A 45 0.51 -0.69 15.92
C ALA A 45 -0.65 -0.27 15.00
N LEU A 46 -0.46 0.74 14.16
CA LEU A 46 -1.46 1.18 13.19
C LEU A 46 -1.71 0.11 12.11
N SER A 47 -0.65 -0.61 11.69
CA SER A 47 -0.77 -1.68 10.69
C SER A 47 -1.53 -2.89 11.26
N ASN A 48 -1.31 -3.22 12.53
CA ASN A 48 -2.12 -4.20 13.25
C ASN A 48 -3.60 -3.79 13.30
N PHE A 49 -3.87 -2.52 13.64
CA PHE A 49 -5.23 -1.98 13.65
C PHE A 49 -5.91 -2.09 12.27
N LEU A 50 -5.18 -1.76 11.19
CA LEU A 50 -5.71 -1.87 9.82
C LEU A 50 -6.05 -3.31 9.43
N ARG A 51 -5.16 -4.28 9.71
CA ARG A 51 -5.43 -5.70 9.44
C ARG A 51 -6.66 -6.21 10.18
N GLN A 52 -6.90 -5.74 11.39
CA GLN A 52 -8.07 -6.13 12.19
C GLN A 52 -9.36 -5.44 11.72
N SER A 53 -9.27 -4.18 11.30
CA SER A 53 -10.44 -3.34 10.97
C SER A 53 -10.86 -3.44 9.51
N ALA A 54 -9.95 -3.86 8.63
CA ALA A 54 -10.17 -4.00 7.20
C ALA A 54 -9.73 -5.40 6.71
N PRO A 55 -10.28 -6.51 7.23
CA PRO A 55 -9.94 -7.84 6.74
C PRO A 55 -10.50 -8.07 5.33
N ILE A 56 -9.89 -9.00 4.58
CA ILE A 56 -10.24 -9.28 3.18
C ILE A 56 -11.72 -9.61 2.93
N ASP A 57 -12.40 -10.19 3.92
CA ASP A 57 -13.81 -10.59 3.83
C ASP A 57 -14.81 -9.44 4.03
N ASN A 58 -14.32 -8.24 4.36
CA ASN A 58 -15.16 -7.05 4.49
C ASN A 58 -15.52 -6.53 3.09
N LEU A 59 -16.80 -6.25 2.80
CA LEU A 59 -17.27 -5.94 1.44
C LEU A 59 -17.42 -4.44 1.13
N ASP A 60 -17.19 -3.54 2.09
CA ASP A 60 -17.64 -2.14 1.93
C ASP A 60 -16.66 -1.05 2.41
N ILE A 61 -17.02 0.16 1.96
CA ILE A 61 -16.45 1.51 2.16
C ILE A 61 -15.46 1.62 3.32
N ILE A 62 -14.28 2.15 3.02
CA ILE A 62 -13.25 2.45 4.01
C ILE A 62 -13.78 3.47 5.03
N CYS A 63 -13.85 3.07 6.29
CA CYS A 63 -14.20 3.98 7.39
C CYS A 63 -13.13 5.07 7.57
N ILE A 64 -13.54 6.24 8.07
CA ILE A 64 -12.67 7.42 8.19
C ILE A 64 -11.43 7.18 9.07
N ASP A 65 -11.54 6.35 10.10
CA ASP A 65 -10.44 5.92 10.97
C ASP A 65 -9.42 5.03 10.25
N ILE A 66 -9.88 4.10 9.40
CA ILE A 66 -9.01 3.29 8.53
C ILE A 66 -8.27 4.22 7.56
N GLN A 67 -8.98 5.17 6.94
CA GLN A 67 -8.36 6.16 6.04
C GLN A 67 -7.34 7.04 6.77
N THR A 68 -7.61 7.43 8.01
CA THR A 68 -6.71 8.25 8.84
C THR A 68 -5.47 7.45 9.26
N ALA A 69 -5.63 6.19 9.67
CA ALA A 69 -4.51 5.32 10.01
C ALA A 69 -3.62 5.05 8.77
N LEU A 70 -4.23 4.79 7.60
CA LEU A 70 -3.53 4.66 6.33
C LEU A 70 -2.73 5.93 6.01
N HIS A 71 -3.33 7.12 6.17
CA HIS A 71 -2.63 8.38 5.94
C HIS A 71 -1.35 8.50 6.78
N VAL A 72 -1.40 8.14 8.06
CA VAL A 72 -0.23 8.17 8.95
C VAL A 72 0.83 7.18 8.51
N ILE A 73 0.44 5.94 8.17
CA ILE A 73 1.34 4.89 7.71
C ILE A 73 2.02 5.25 6.39
N CYS A 74 1.27 5.81 5.46
CA CYS A 74 1.73 6.08 4.09
C CYS A 74 2.60 7.33 4.01
N ASN A 75 2.57 8.19 5.04
CA ASN A 75 3.45 9.34 5.23
C ASN A 75 4.59 9.06 6.23
N ARG A 76 4.85 7.78 6.55
CA ARG A 76 5.94 7.42 7.47
C ARG A 76 7.30 7.84 6.93
N ASN A 77 8.22 8.12 7.84
CA ASN A 77 9.60 8.41 7.50
C ASN A 77 10.38 7.10 7.45
N VAL A 78 10.58 6.59 6.25
CA VAL A 78 11.32 5.34 6.00
C VAL A 78 12.77 5.35 6.53
N GLN A 79 13.35 6.52 6.83
CA GLN A 79 14.67 6.60 7.48
C GLN A 79 14.65 6.09 8.93
N HIS A 80 13.46 6.00 9.54
CA HIS A 80 13.26 5.45 10.88
C HIS A 80 12.78 3.99 10.84
N ASP A 81 12.61 3.40 9.65
CA ASP A 81 12.27 1.99 9.52
C ASP A 81 13.51 1.13 9.85
N PRO A 82 13.35 0.04 10.61
CA PRO A 82 14.43 -0.89 10.84
C PRO A 82 14.77 -1.67 9.55
N LYS A 83 16.06 -1.77 9.21
CA LYS A 83 16.56 -2.37 7.96
C LYS A 83 16.06 -3.79 7.64
N ASN A 84 15.68 -4.55 8.65
CA ASN A 84 15.31 -5.97 8.52
C ASN A 84 13.82 -6.21 8.81
N GLN A 85 12.99 -5.17 8.79
CA GLN A 85 11.56 -5.31 9.03
C GLN A 85 10.78 -4.72 7.87
N ILE A 86 9.64 -5.35 7.60
CA ILE A 86 8.72 -4.97 6.54
C ILE A 86 7.42 -4.56 7.21
N LEU A 87 6.91 -3.38 6.84
CA LEU A 87 5.63 -2.94 7.36
C LEU A 87 4.52 -3.72 6.66
N ASP A 88 3.78 -4.50 7.44
CA ASP A 88 2.86 -5.47 6.88
C ASP A 88 1.41 -4.97 6.92
N LEU A 89 0.79 -4.93 5.74
CA LEU A 89 -0.62 -4.64 5.47
C LEU A 89 -1.23 -5.76 4.58
N SER A 90 -0.68 -6.97 4.64
CA SER A 90 -1.21 -8.13 3.92
C SER A 90 -2.63 -8.46 4.35
N PHE A 91 -3.38 -9.08 3.44
CA PHE A 91 -4.78 -9.49 3.64
C PHE A 91 -5.74 -8.35 4.04
N THR A 92 -5.42 -7.11 3.68
CA THR A 92 -6.28 -5.96 3.95
C THR A 92 -7.27 -5.71 2.80
N ASN A 93 -8.50 -5.31 3.12
CA ASN A 93 -9.49 -4.85 2.16
C ASN A 93 -9.60 -3.32 2.19
N ILE A 94 -8.90 -2.65 1.28
CA ILE A 94 -8.85 -1.19 1.19
C ILE A 94 -9.10 -0.70 -0.26
N PRO A 95 -10.25 -1.07 -0.88
CA PRO A 95 -10.58 -0.65 -2.23
C PRO A 95 -10.89 0.86 -2.30
N ASN A 96 -10.64 1.47 -3.46
CA ASN A 96 -10.87 2.89 -3.75
C ASN A 96 -10.07 3.87 -2.86
N VAL A 97 -9.07 3.39 -2.11
CA VAL A 97 -8.22 4.24 -1.27
C VAL A 97 -7.43 5.23 -2.12
N ASN A 98 -7.25 6.46 -1.62
CA ASN A 98 -6.28 7.40 -2.18
C ASN A 98 -4.93 7.28 -1.45
N LEU A 99 -3.91 6.86 -2.19
CA LEU A 99 -2.53 6.68 -1.79
C LEU A 99 -1.58 7.43 -2.77
N ASP A 100 -2.07 8.47 -3.43
CA ASP A 100 -1.27 9.29 -4.33
C ASP A 100 -0.10 9.96 -3.61
N ASN A 101 1.07 9.97 -4.23
CA ASN A 101 2.30 10.59 -3.74
C ASN A 101 2.80 10.05 -2.39
N THR A 102 2.38 8.84 -2.00
CA THR A 102 2.77 8.21 -0.73
C THR A 102 4.11 7.48 -0.81
N ASN A 103 4.74 7.27 0.34
CA ASN A 103 5.96 6.49 0.47
C ASN A 103 5.65 5.09 1.02
N LEU A 104 5.51 4.14 0.11
CA LEU A 104 5.13 2.75 0.34
C LEU A 104 6.31 1.79 0.08
N GLN A 105 7.54 2.27 0.22
CA GLN A 105 8.73 1.44 0.02
C GLN A 105 8.70 0.23 0.95
N GLN A 106 9.03 -0.93 0.39
CA GLN A 106 9.14 -2.20 1.11
C GLN A 106 7.87 -2.62 1.87
N ILE A 107 6.70 -2.01 1.59
CA ILE A 107 5.45 -2.38 2.26
C ILE A 107 4.98 -3.75 1.80
N ASN A 108 4.34 -4.51 2.69
CA ASN A 108 3.70 -5.76 2.32
C ASN A 108 2.19 -5.59 2.17
N PHE A 109 1.71 -5.73 0.95
CA PHE A 109 0.30 -5.80 0.55
C PHE A 109 -0.05 -7.18 -0.03
N TYR A 110 0.66 -8.24 0.39
CA TYR A 110 0.38 -9.60 -0.05
C TYR A 110 -1.10 -9.95 0.11
N GLN A 111 -1.72 -10.43 -0.97
CA GLN A 111 -3.15 -10.75 -1.05
C GLN A 111 -4.12 -9.62 -0.67
N SER A 112 -3.68 -8.37 -0.54
CA SER A 112 -4.58 -7.26 -0.19
C SER A 112 -5.47 -6.85 -1.37
N ASN A 113 -6.67 -6.37 -1.07
CA ASN A 113 -7.57 -5.77 -2.05
C ASN A 113 -7.35 -4.25 -2.13
N LEU A 114 -6.77 -3.83 -3.25
CA LEU A 114 -6.49 -2.45 -3.66
C LEU A 114 -7.27 -2.09 -4.95
N THR A 115 -8.42 -2.73 -5.17
CA THR A 115 -9.27 -2.48 -6.35
C THR A 115 -9.56 -0.98 -6.46
N ASN A 116 -9.33 -0.40 -7.64
CA ASN A 116 -9.52 1.02 -7.94
C ASN A 116 -8.72 2.00 -7.03
N ALA A 117 -7.71 1.53 -6.29
CA ALA A 117 -6.88 2.43 -5.49
C ALA A 117 -6.17 3.46 -6.38
N SER A 118 -6.07 4.70 -5.92
CA SER A 118 -5.21 5.71 -6.56
C SER A 118 -3.83 5.66 -5.91
N LEU A 119 -2.81 5.36 -6.69
CA LEU A 119 -1.40 5.20 -6.30
C LEU A 119 -0.50 6.03 -7.23
N LYS A 120 -1.00 7.16 -7.73
CA LYS A 120 -0.26 8.01 -8.67
C LYS A 120 1.00 8.54 -8.01
N ASN A 121 2.13 8.47 -8.72
CA ASN A 121 3.45 8.86 -8.19
C ASN A 121 3.83 8.16 -6.86
N ALA A 122 3.13 7.11 -6.43
CA ALA A 122 3.46 6.43 -5.19
C ALA A 122 4.80 5.71 -5.31
N ASN A 123 5.59 5.72 -4.25
CA ASN A 123 6.85 4.99 -4.20
C ASN A 123 6.63 3.60 -3.58
N LEU A 124 6.52 2.58 -4.43
CA LEU A 124 6.33 1.17 -4.10
C LEU A 124 7.62 0.36 -4.36
N HIS A 125 8.79 1.00 -4.30
CA HIS A 125 10.07 0.31 -4.50
C HIS A 125 10.20 -0.87 -3.53
N GLN A 126 10.50 -2.05 -4.07
CA GLN A 126 10.59 -3.31 -3.32
C GLN A 126 9.31 -3.71 -2.54
N ALA A 127 8.14 -3.16 -2.87
CA ALA A 127 6.89 -3.56 -2.24
C ALA A 127 6.54 -5.03 -2.56
N ILE A 128 5.91 -5.71 -1.61
CA ILE A 128 5.34 -7.05 -1.80
C ILE A 128 3.86 -6.89 -2.12
N LEU A 129 3.49 -7.13 -3.37
CA LEU A 129 2.14 -7.04 -3.92
C LEU A 129 1.70 -8.39 -4.53
N ALA A 130 2.39 -9.48 -4.17
CA ALA A 130 2.08 -10.79 -4.72
C ALA A 130 0.65 -11.20 -4.37
N ALA A 131 -0.08 -11.70 -5.37
CA ALA A 131 -1.50 -12.04 -5.31
C ALA A 131 -2.42 -10.89 -4.85
N ALA A 132 -1.95 -9.63 -4.83
CA ALA A 132 -2.80 -8.49 -4.53
C ALA A 132 -3.81 -8.23 -5.66
N ASN A 133 -4.99 -7.74 -5.30
CA ASN A 133 -5.99 -7.31 -6.27
C ASN A 133 -5.88 -5.81 -6.52
N LEU A 134 -5.26 -5.43 -7.63
CA LEU A 134 -5.04 -4.07 -8.11
C LEU A 134 -5.93 -3.76 -9.35
N LYS A 135 -7.03 -4.48 -9.52
CA LYS A 135 -7.94 -4.29 -10.64
C LYS A 135 -8.38 -2.82 -10.71
N GLY A 136 -8.19 -2.19 -11.87
CA GLY A 136 -8.56 -0.79 -12.10
C GLY A 136 -7.74 0.24 -11.30
N ALA A 137 -6.70 -0.16 -10.57
CA ALA A 137 -5.87 0.76 -9.79
C ALA A 137 -5.14 1.76 -10.69
N ASN A 138 -4.94 2.97 -10.19
CA ASN A 138 -4.20 4.00 -10.89
C ASN A 138 -2.77 4.11 -10.37
N LEU A 139 -1.83 3.49 -11.06
CA LEU A 139 -0.40 3.43 -10.76
C LEU A 139 0.40 4.35 -11.70
N GLU A 140 -0.23 5.38 -12.28
CA GLU A 140 0.45 6.33 -13.18
C GLU A 140 1.68 6.92 -12.48
N ARG A 141 2.84 6.83 -13.14
CA ARG A 141 4.15 7.30 -12.64
C ARG A 141 4.57 6.68 -11.29
N ALA A 142 3.94 5.60 -10.83
CA ALA A 142 4.35 4.93 -9.62
C ALA A 142 5.74 4.29 -9.79
N ASN A 143 6.54 4.29 -8.73
CA ASN A 143 7.80 3.57 -8.70
C ASN A 143 7.58 2.16 -8.12
N LEU A 144 7.49 1.16 -8.98
CA LEU A 144 7.36 -0.27 -8.65
C LEU A 144 8.68 -1.03 -8.88
N SER A 145 9.82 -0.33 -8.96
CA SER A 145 11.10 -0.99 -9.24
C SER A 145 11.40 -2.05 -8.17
N SER A 146 11.81 -3.23 -8.62
CA SER A 146 12.06 -4.41 -7.80
C SER A 146 10.88 -4.89 -6.95
N ALA A 147 9.65 -4.43 -7.22
CA ALA A 147 8.46 -4.89 -6.51
C ALA A 147 8.10 -6.33 -6.91
N ASN A 148 7.50 -7.08 -5.98
CA ASN A 148 6.97 -8.41 -6.24
C ASN A 148 5.47 -8.34 -6.51
N LEU A 149 5.06 -8.47 -7.77
CA LEU A 149 3.68 -8.47 -8.27
C LEU A 149 3.26 -9.89 -8.75
N GLY A 150 3.94 -10.95 -8.29
CA GLY A 150 3.65 -12.31 -8.74
C GLY A 150 2.19 -12.69 -8.50
N ALA A 151 1.50 -13.20 -9.53
CA ALA A 151 0.08 -13.53 -9.52
C ALA A 151 -0.87 -12.36 -9.16
N ALA A 152 -0.40 -11.11 -9.18
CA ALA A 152 -1.24 -9.95 -8.91
C ALA A 152 -2.29 -9.76 -10.02
N ASN A 153 -3.48 -9.29 -9.65
CA ASN A 153 -4.51 -8.89 -10.59
C ASN A 153 -4.36 -7.39 -10.92
N LEU A 154 -3.85 -7.07 -12.11
CA LEU A 154 -3.69 -5.72 -12.65
C LEU A 154 -4.68 -5.44 -13.80
N THR A 155 -5.78 -6.20 -13.90
CA THR A 155 -6.76 -6.03 -14.98
C THR A 155 -7.27 -4.59 -15.01
N ASN A 156 -7.22 -3.96 -16.19
CA ASN A 156 -7.57 -2.55 -16.44
C ASN A 156 -6.82 -1.52 -15.57
N ALA A 157 -5.71 -1.88 -14.94
CA ALA A 157 -4.89 -0.93 -14.18
C ALA A 157 -4.22 0.10 -15.11
N ASN A 158 -4.05 1.33 -14.61
CA ASN A 158 -3.27 2.37 -15.29
C ASN A 158 -1.81 2.36 -14.79
N LEU A 159 -0.89 1.83 -15.59
CA LEU A 159 0.56 1.80 -15.32
C LEU A 159 1.31 2.80 -16.22
N ARG A 160 0.64 3.82 -16.76
CA ARG A 160 1.28 4.81 -17.64
C ARG A 160 2.49 5.44 -16.95
N ALA A 161 3.64 5.44 -17.61
CA ALA A 161 4.91 5.96 -17.12
C ALA A 161 5.37 5.36 -15.77
N ALA A 162 4.82 4.22 -15.34
CA ALA A 162 5.25 3.54 -14.12
C ALA A 162 6.64 2.92 -14.30
N ASN A 163 7.45 2.95 -13.25
CA ASN A 163 8.75 2.28 -13.24
C ASN A 163 8.62 0.87 -12.68
N LEU A 164 8.66 -0.16 -13.53
CA LEU A 164 8.62 -1.59 -13.18
C LEU A 164 9.99 -2.26 -13.39
N HIS A 165 11.09 -1.49 -13.41
CA HIS A 165 12.43 -2.04 -13.58
C HIS A 165 12.70 -3.15 -12.56
N ARG A 166 13.09 -4.33 -13.01
CA ARG A 166 13.33 -5.54 -12.18
C ARG A 166 12.12 -6.03 -11.36
N ALA A 167 10.91 -5.57 -11.66
CA ALA A 167 9.72 -6.05 -10.97
C ALA A 167 9.42 -7.51 -11.35
N ASN A 168 8.92 -8.29 -10.39
CA ASN A 168 8.47 -9.66 -10.66
C ASN A 168 6.97 -9.67 -10.96
N LEU A 169 6.58 -9.90 -12.22
CA LEU A 169 5.19 -10.04 -12.66
C LEU A 169 4.84 -11.49 -13.05
N TYR A 170 5.57 -12.48 -12.54
CA TYR A 170 5.28 -13.89 -12.81
C TYR A 170 3.81 -14.23 -12.55
N LEU A 171 3.09 -14.77 -13.55
CA LEU A 171 1.64 -15.07 -13.48
C LEU A 171 0.70 -13.87 -13.24
N ALA A 172 1.19 -12.63 -13.32
CA ALA A 172 0.33 -11.46 -13.13
C ALA A 172 -0.69 -11.32 -14.28
N ASN A 173 -1.90 -10.86 -13.96
CA ASN A 173 -2.93 -10.59 -14.95
C ASN A 173 -2.97 -9.10 -15.32
N LEU A 174 -2.45 -8.72 -16.48
CA LEU A 174 -2.47 -7.34 -16.99
C LEU A 174 -3.57 -7.14 -18.06
N GLU A 175 -4.61 -7.98 -18.14
CA GLU A 175 -5.64 -7.84 -19.18
C GLU A 175 -6.22 -6.41 -19.21
N GLY A 176 -6.17 -5.75 -20.37
CA GLY A 176 -6.67 -4.38 -20.54
C GLY A 176 -5.86 -3.27 -19.87
N ALA A 177 -4.72 -3.57 -19.23
CA ALA A 177 -3.89 -2.58 -18.57
C ALA A 177 -3.28 -1.57 -19.56
N ILE A 178 -3.05 -0.34 -19.09
CA ILE A 178 -2.45 0.78 -19.81
C ILE A 178 -0.97 0.83 -19.40
N VAL A 179 -0.04 0.55 -20.31
CA VAL A 179 1.40 0.45 -20.00
C VAL A 179 2.27 1.39 -20.85
N GLN A 180 1.66 2.42 -21.45
CA GLN A 180 2.38 3.44 -22.22
C GLN A 180 3.49 4.07 -21.38
N GLU A 181 4.70 4.18 -21.94
CA GLU A 181 5.88 4.77 -21.28
C GLU A 181 6.34 4.01 -20.01
N ALA A 182 5.76 2.85 -19.69
CA ALA A 182 6.17 2.07 -18.51
C ALA A 182 7.56 1.45 -18.73
N ASN A 183 8.43 1.56 -17.73
CA ASN A 183 9.75 0.92 -17.78
C ASN A 183 9.66 -0.53 -17.29
N LEU A 184 9.70 -1.49 -18.21
CA LEU A 184 9.69 -2.93 -17.93
C LEU A 184 11.07 -3.60 -18.03
N TRP A 185 12.16 -2.82 -18.06
CA TRP A 185 13.52 -3.37 -18.20
C TRP A 185 13.82 -4.37 -17.07
N GLU A 186 14.29 -5.57 -17.43
CA GLU A 186 14.58 -6.68 -16.48
C GLU A 186 13.37 -7.16 -15.66
N ALA A 187 12.14 -6.76 -16.01
CA ALA A 187 10.96 -7.30 -15.35
C ALA A 187 10.77 -8.79 -15.72
N ASN A 188 10.41 -9.62 -14.74
CA ASN A 188 10.02 -11.01 -15.00
C ASN A 188 8.56 -11.06 -15.43
N LEU A 189 8.32 -11.29 -16.72
CA LEU A 189 6.98 -11.33 -17.33
C LEU A 189 6.51 -12.75 -17.68
N ARG A 190 7.20 -13.79 -17.18
CA ARG A 190 6.87 -15.18 -17.49
C ARG A 190 5.44 -15.51 -17.06
N GLU A 191 4.67 -16.17 -17.93
CA GLU A 191 3.24 -16.50 -17.75
C GLU A 191 2.31 -15.31 -17.44
N ALA A 192 2.75 -14.07 -17.62
CA ALA A 192 1.87 -12.92 -17.40
C ALA A 192 0.87 -12.77 -18.56
N ASN A 193 -0.38 -12.42 -18.23
CA ASN A 193 -1.43 -12.21 -19.23
C ASN A 193 -1.42 -10.77 -19.75
N PHE A 194 -1.11 -10.57 -21.04
CA PHE A 194 -1.10 -9.27 -21.71
C PHE A 194 -2.27 -9.03 -22.67
N LYS A 195 -3.32 -9.84 -22.59
CA LYS A 195 -4.47 -9.70 -23.50
C LYS A 195 -5.07 -8.28 -23.44
N GLY A 196 -5.20 -7.62 -24.58
CA GLY A 196 -5.81 -6.29 -24.65
C GLY A 196 -5.01 -5.18 -23.95
N VAL A 197 -3.75 -5.42 -23.58
CA VAL A 197 -2.87 -4.37 -23.04
C VAL A 197 -2.73 -3.25 -24.06
N ARG A 198 -2.94 -2.01 -23.59
CA ARG A 198 -2.84 -0.81 -24.41
C ARG A 198 -1.41 -0.29 -24.35
N GLN A 199 -0.71 -0.36 -25.47
CA GLN A 199 0.58 0.31 -25.72
C GLN A 199 0.38 1.46 -26.70
N PRO A 200 1.34 2.38 -26.89
CA PRO A 200 1.24 3.35 -27.96
C PRO A 200 1.14 2.59 -29.30
N LEU A 201 0.29 3.06 -30.21
CA LEU A 201 0.44 2.71 -31.62
C LEU A 201 1.80 3.28 -32.04
N ASN A 202 2.78 2.42 -32.30
CA ASN A 202 4.07 2.87 -32.80
C ASN A 202 3.83 3.68 -34.10
N SER A 203 4.26 4.95 -34.09
CA SER A 203 4.45 5.79 -35.28
C SER A 203 5.76 5.45 -35.96
#